data_AF-A0A536P432-F1
#
_entry.id   AF-A0A536P432-F1
#
_cell.length_a   1.000
_cell.length_b   1.000
_cell.length_c   1.000
_cell.angle_alpha   90.00
_cell.angle_beta   90.00
_cell.angle_gamma   90.00
#
_symmetry.space_group_name_H-M   'P 1'
#
loop_
_entity.id
_entity.type
_entity.pdbx_description
1 polymer ?
#
loop_
_entity_poly.entity_id
_entity_poly.type
_entity_poly.pdbx_seq_one_letter_code
_entity_poly.pdbx_strand_id
1 'polypeptide(L)'
;MPHWGAWRWSCSGANNTYIMAHNPGTFTPILRLHAGDIIQYGDPSGRVHTYRVSYTTIVSNTQLWPLGATSSSALTLQTCWTWDGSRDFIVRALEI
;
A
#
# COMPACT_ATOMS: atom_id res chain seq x y z
N MET A 1 11.40 21.50 4.63
CA MET A 1 10.22 20.62 4.78
C MET A 1 10.74 19.19 4.92
N PRO A 2 10.38 18.39 5.94
CA PRO A 2 10.76 16.98 5.93
C PRO A 2 10.16 16.34 4.67
N HIS A 3 10.97 15.59 3.94
CA HIS A 3 10.56 14.95 2.71
C HIS A 3 9.82 13.67 3.11
N TRP A 4 8.49 13.73 3.23
CA TRP A 4 7.66 12.57 3.53
C TRP A 4 7.57 11.65 2.31
N GLY A 5 8.68 10.97 2.00
CA GLY A 5 8.79 10.07 0.86
C GLY A 5 7.93 8.81 1.02
N ALA A 6 7.67 8.15 -0.10
CA ALA A 6 7.14 6.79 -0.09
C ALA A 6 8.31 5.79 0.01
N TRP A 7 8.13 4.75 0.82
CA TRP A 7 9.12 3.70 1.03
C TRP A 7 8.58 2.36 0.55
N ARG A 8 9.34 1.67 -0.32
CA ARG A 8 9.04 0.30 -0.71
C ARG A 8 9.68 -0.67 0.30
N TRP A 9 8.85 -1.47 0.97
CA TRP A 9 9.32 -2.47 1.93
C TRP A 9 9.84 -3.72 1.23
N SER A 10 11.16 -3.91 1.25
CA SER A 10 11.84 -5.01 0.55
C SER A 10 11.64 -6.39 1.17
N CYS A 11 11.22 -6.47 2.44
CA CYS A 11 10.98 -7.73 3.15
C CYS A 11 9.50 -8.17 3.09
N SER A 12 8.73 -7.68 2.13
CA SER A 12 7.39 -8.18 1.86
C SER A 12 7.45 -9.57 1.22
N GLY A 13 6.41 -10.37 1.44
CA GLY A 13 6.33 -11.71 0.88
C GLY A 13 6.28 -11.71 -0.65
N ALA A 14 6.53 -12.89 -1.24
CA ALA A 14 6.52 -13.06 -2.69
C ALA A 14 5.22 -12.51 -3.33
N ASN A 15 5.37 -11.92 -4.52
CA ASN A 15 4.30 -11.30 -5.31
C ASN A 15 3.58 -10.09 -4.67
N ASN A 16 4.06 -9.57 -3.54
CA ASN A 16 3.45 -8.43 -2.85
C ASN A 16 4.37 -7.21 -2.86
N THR A 17 4.19 -6.30 -3.81
CA THR A 17 4.87 -5.00 -3.76
C THR A 17 4.25 -4.15 -2.65
N TYR A 18 5.00 -3.89 -1.60
CA TYR A 18 4.50 -3.16 -0.44
C TYR A 18 5.09 -1.75 -0.34
N ILE A 19 4.24 -0.73 -0.29
CA ILE A 19 4.66 0.68 -0.23
C ILE A 19 3.99 1.35 0.98
N MET A 20 4.79 2.12 1.71
CA MET A 20 4.36 2.85 2.89
C MET A 20 4.65 4.34 2.72
N ALA A 21 3.75 5.20 3.14
CA ALA A 21 4.05 6.63 3.30
C ALA A 21 3.15 7.25 4.36
N HIS A 22 3.50 8.45 4.82
CA HIS A 22 2.77 9.13 5.88
C HIS A 22 1.41 9.68 5.46
N ASN A 23 0.52 9.69 6.45
CA ASN A 23 -0.71 10.44 6.53
C ASN A 23 -0.70 11.21 7.88
N PRO A 24 -0.85 12.55 7.91
CA PRO A 24 -0.97 13.43 6.75
C PRO A 24 0.31 13.45 5.89
N GLY A 25 0.17 13.53 4.57
CA GLY A 25 1.31 13.55 3.64
C GLY A 25 1.02 12.86 2.31
N THR A 26 2.07 12.28 1.73
CA THR A 26 2.07 11.65 0.39
C THR A 26 0.96 10.61 0.22
N PHE A 27 0.58 9.89 1.28
CA PHE A 27 -0.49 8.87 1.22
C PHE A 27 -1.84 9.33 1.79
N THR A 28 -2.02 10.59 2.18
CA THR A 28 -3.37 11.10 2.52
C THR A 28 -4.41 10.83 1.42
N PRO A 29 -4.10 10.96 0.11
CA PRO A 29 -5.09 10.69 -0.94
C PRO A 29 -5.58 9.23 -0.98
N ILE A 30 -4.79 8.25 -0.53
CA ILE A 30 -5.17 6.83 -0.65
C ILE A 30 -6.35 6.47 0.25
N LEU A 31 -6.65 7.31 1.26
CA LEU A 31 -7.82 7.15 2.13
C LEU A 31 -9.15 7.23 1.37
N ARG A 32 -9.13 7.72 0.12
CA ARG A 32 -10.29 7.79 -0.78
C ARG A 32 -10.37 6.62 -1.77
N LEU A 33 -9.42 5.68 -1.72
CA LEU A 33 -9.46 4.51 -2.58
C LEU A 33 -10.49 3.50 -2.07
N HIS A 34 -11.19 2.89 -3.02
CA HIS A 34 -12.20 1.87 -2.80
C HIS A 34 -12.00 0.70 -3.77
N ALA A 35 -12.62 -0.43 -3.45
CA ALA A 35 -12.60 -1.59 -4.33
C ALA A 35 -13.08 -1.23 -5.74
N GLY A 36 -12.32 -1.65 -6.76
CA GLY A 36 -12.58 -1.34 -8.16
C GLY A 36 -11.73 -0.21 -8.74
N ASP A 37 -11.15 0.67 -7.91
CA ASP A 37 -10.29 1.76 -8.36
C ASP A 37 -9.00 1.25 -9.03
N ILE A 38 -8.43 2.06 -9.92
CA ILE A 38 -7.21 1.71 -10.67
C ILE A 38 -6.00 2.42 -10.08
N ILE A 39 -4.90 1.68 -9.93
CA ILE A 39 -3.60 2.18 -9.51
C ILE A 39 -2.57 1.82 -10.57
N GLN A 40 -1.75 2.78 -10.96
CA GLN A 40 -0.58 2.54 -11.79
C GLN A 40 0.69 2.63 -10.94
N TYR A 41 1.59 1.66 -11.09
CA TYR A 41 2.86 1.61 -10.38
C TYR A 41 4.02 1.43 -11.37
N GLY A 42 4.93 2.40 -11.39
CA GLY A 42 6.20 2.29 -12.11
C GLY A 42 7.23 1.54 -11.28
N ASP A 43 7.71 0.40 -11.77
CA ASP A 43 8.75 -0.38 -11.10
C ASP A 43 10.16 0.21 -11.37
N PRO A 44 11.21 -0.24 -10.65
CA PRO A 44 12.58 0.25 -10.86
C PRO A 44 13.18 -0.06 -12.24
N SER A 45 12.58 -0.95 -13.03
CA SER A 45 12.97 -1.22 -14.42
C SER A 45 12.35 -0.23 -15.42
N GLY A 46 11.47 0.65 -14.94
CA GLY A 46 10.75 1.61 -15.76
C GLY A 46 9.45 1.06 -16.35
N ARG A 47 9.01 -0.15 -15.96
CA ARG A 47 7.75 -0.71 -16.43
C ARG A 47 6.59 -0.22 -15.57
N VAL A 48 5.52 0.22 -16.22
CA VAL A 48 4.27 0.59 -15.56
C VAL A 48 3.35 -0.63 -15.49
N HIS A 49 2.93 -0.94 -14.28
CA HIS A 49 1.99 -1.98 -13.95
C HIS A 49 0.64 -1.38 -13.58
N THR A 50 -0.46 -2.00 -14.01
CA THR A 50 -1.81 -1.55 -13.67
C THR A 50 -2.44 -2.53 -12.69
N TYR A 51 -2.97 -2.00 -11.60
CA TYR A 51 -3.63 -2.77 -10.55
C TYR A 51 -5.06 -2.27 -10.37
N ARG A 52 -5.94 -3.18 -9.98
CA ARG A 52 -7.29 -2.85 -9.51
C ARG A 52 -7.38 -3.10 -8.01
N VAL A 53 -7.86 -2.13 -7.25
CA VAL A 53 -8.09 -2.27 -5.81
C VAL A 53 -9.08 -3.40 -5.58
N SER A 54 -8.67 -4.38 -4.78
CA SER A 54 -9.51 -5.50 -4.36
C SER A 54 -10.25 -5.14 -3.08
N TYR A 55 -9.56 -4.58 -2.08
CA TYR A 55 -10.18 -4.14 -0.84
C TYR A 55 -9.35 -3.05 -0.14
N THR A 56 -10.00 -2.36 0.78
CA THR A 56 -9.35 -1.55 1.81
C THR A 56 -9.74 -2.06 3.19
N THR A 57 -8.86 -1.90 4.18
CA THR A 57 -9.13 -2.30 5.56
C THR A 57 -8.30 -1.49 6.53
N ILE A 58 -8.78 -1.38 7.77
CA ILE A 58 -8.01 -0.82 8.88
C ILE A 58 -7.55 -1.96 9.77
N VAL A 59 -6.26 -1.98 10.11
CA VAL A 59 -5.64 -3.01 10.96
C VAL A 59 -4.90 -2.37 12.11
N SER A 60 -4.63 -3.12 13.19
CA SER A 60 -3.64 -2.68 14.18
C SER A 60 -2.25 -2.71 13.54
N ASN A 61 -1.39 -1.75 13.90
CA ASN A 61 -0.01 -1.69 13.41
C ASN A 61 0.85 -2.89 13.82
N THR A 62 0.38 -3.72 14.76
CA THR A 62 1.03 -4.97 15.17
C THR A 62 0.67 -6.15 14.25
N GLN A 63 -0.34 -6.01 13.39
CA GLN A 63 -0.75 -7.07 12.48
C GLN A 63 0.14 -7.09 11.24
N LEU A 64 0.98 -8.12 11.14
CA LEU A 64 1.97 -8.26 10.06
C LEU A 64 1.43 -8.96 8.81
N TRP A 65 0.23 -9.52 8.85
CA TRP A 65 -0.35 -10.26 7.72
C TRP A 65 -0.42 -9.46 6.40
N PRO A 66 -0.58 -8.11 6.37
CA PRO A 66 -0.56 -7.36 5.11
C PRO A 66 0.76 -7.49 4.34
N LEU A 67 1.88 -7.73 5.04
CA LEU A 67 3.20 -7.95 4.45
C LEU A 67 3.33 -9.33 3.78
N GLY A 68 2.42 -10.26 4.07
CA GLY A 68 2.50 -11.65 3.63
C GLY A 68 2.53 -11.83 2.11
N ALA A 69 3.00 -13.00 1.68
CA ALA A 69 3.02 -13.38 0.28
C ALA A 69 1.59 -13.52 -0.28
N THR A 70 1.45 -13.29 -1.58
CA THR A 70 0.18 -13.43 -2.31
C THR A 70 0.28 -14.43 -3.43
N SER A 71 -0.85 -15.07 -3.76
CA SER A 71 -0.95 -16.04 -4.86
C SER A 71 -0.80 -15.40 -6.24
N SER A 72 -1.06 -14.10 -6.36
CA SER A 72 -0.95 -13.31 -7.58
C SER A 72 -0.18 -12.01 -7.31
N SER A 73 0.25 -11.34 -8.38
CA SER A 73 0.89 -10.03 -8.30
C SER A 73 -0.06 -9.02 -7.63
N ALA A 74 0.42 -8.45 -6.53
CA ALA A 74 -0.33 -7.53 -5.70
C ALA A 74 0.51 -6.29 -5.38
N LEU A 75 -0.19 -5.16 -5.27
CA LEU A 75 0.31 -3.91 -4.72
C LEU A 75 -0.42 -3.66 -3.40
N THR A 76 0.34 -3.47 -2.33
CA THR A 76 -0.19 -3.09 -1.03
C THR A 76 0.30 -1.71 -0.65
N LEU A 77 -0.62 -0.81 -0.32
CA LEU A 77 -0.32 0.53 0.17
C LEU A 77 -0.71 0.62 1.64
N GLN A 78 0.17 1.17 2.47
CA GLN A 78 -0.08 1.40 3.89
C GLN A 78 0.15 2.85 4.28
N THR A 79 -0.75 3.40 5.08
CA THR A 79 -0.56 4.66 5.78
C THR A 79 -1.21 4.65 7.16
N CYS A 80 -0.82 5.57 8.05
CA CYS A 80 -1.44 5.67 9.38
C CYS A 80 -2.93 6.05 9.25
N TRP A 81 -3.79 5.31 9.95
CA TRP A 81 -5.21 5.66 10.09
C TRP A 81 -5.44 6.53 11.33
N THR A 82 -4.82 6.18 12.45
CA THR A 82 -4.89 6.96 13.69
C THR A 82 -3.67 7.86 13.85
N TRP A 83 -3.86 9.00 14.52
CA TRP A 83 -2.79 9.97 14.78
C TRP A 83 -1.64 9.39 15.63
N ASP A 84 -1.97 8.49 16.56
CA ASP A 84 -1.00 7.79 17.41
C ASP A 84 -0.27 6.64 16.70
N GLY A 85 -0.60 6.35 15.43
CA GLY A 85 0.01 5.27 14.65
C GLY A 85 -0.36 3.86 15.12
N SER A 86 -1.34 3.70 16.02
CA SER A 86 -1.79 2.40 16.51
C SER A 86 -2.55 1.58 15.46
N ARG A 87 -3.09 2.24 14.43
CA ARG A 87 -3.80 1.62 13.32
C ARG A 87 -3.32 2.10 11.97
N ASP A 88 -3.29 1.18 11.03
CA ASP A 88 -2.93 1.41 9.64
C ASP A 88 -4.15 1.25 8.73
N PHE A 89 -4.25 2.11 7.73
CA PHE A 89 -5.13 1.95 6.59
C PHE A 89 -4.35 1.22 5.48
N ILE A 90 -4.90 0.09 5.05
CA ILE A 90 -4.31 -0.79 4.05
C ILE A 90 -5.18 -0.79 2.80
N VAL A 91 -4.53 -0.62 1.65
CA VAL A 91 -5.14 -0.86 0.33
C VAL A 91 -4.48 -2.10 -0.26
N ARG A 92 -5.27 -3.09 -0.67
CA ARG A 92 -4.80 -4.22 -1.47
C ARG A 92 -5.31 -4.08 -2.89
N ALA A 93 -4.41 -4.10 -3.86
CA ALA A 93 -4.74 -4.12 -5.28
C ALA A 93 -4.07 -5.32 -5.96
N LEU A 94 -4.72 -5.86 -6.98
CA LEU A 94 -4.26 -7.01 -7.77
C LEU A 94 -3.98 -6.55 -9.19
N GLU A 95 -2.90 -7.05 -9.80
CA GLU A 95 -2.52 -6.68 -11.16
C GLU A 95 -3.58 -7.15 -12.17
N ILE A 96 -3.81 -6.36 -13.23
CA ILE A 96 -4.77 -6.65 -14.32
C ILE A 96 -4.12 -6.63 -15.69
#